data_AF-A0A2M8IWN1-F1
#
_entry.id   AF-A0A2M8IWN1-F1
#
_cell.length_a   1.000
_cell.length_b   1.000
_cell.length_c   1.000
_cell.angle_alpha   90.00
_cell.angle_beta   90.00
_cell.angle_gamma   90.00
#
_symmetry.space_group_name_H-M   'P 1'
#
loop_
_entity.id
_entity.type
_entity.pdbx_description
1 polymer ?
#
loop_
_entity_poly.entity_id
_entity_poly.type
_entity_poly.pdbx_seq_one_letter_code
_entity_poly.pdbx_strand_id
1 'polypeptide(L)'
;VLGAVAARPWRVPAAETLMVGHKPGPDLFAQAAATALEGARPSGDNAHKIELSRRIAIRALTLAAGGTPARLPALPACSLGVPADA
;
A
#
# COMPACT_ATOMS: atom_id res chain seq x y z
N VAL A 1 -0.09 0.77 6.14
CA VAL A 1 -1.50 0.93 6.60
C VAL A 1 -2.37 1.25 5.39
N LEU A 2 -3.58 0.69 5.29
CA LEU A 2 -4.55 1.00 4.24
C LEU A 2 -5.61 1.99 4.76
N GLY A 3 -5.85 3.08 4.02
CA GLY A 3 -6.88 4.08 4.32
C GLY A 3 -8.12 3.93 3.42
N ALA A 4 -9.26 4.46 3.84
CA ALA A 4 -10.55 4.47 3.09
C ALA A 4 -11.14 3.09 2.72
N VAL A 5 -10.58 2.00 3.27
CA VAL A 5 -11.03 0.61 3.07
C VAL A 5 -11.83 0.06 4.26
N ALA A 6 -11.82 0.76 5.40
CA ALA A 6 -12.60 0.45 6.60
C ALA A 6 -12.86 1.71 7.43
N ALA A 7 -13.66 1.58 8.50
CA ALA A 7 -14.04 2.68 9.40
C ALA A 7 -12.84 3.26 10.17
N ARG A 8 -11.77 2.48 10.34
CA ARG A 8 -10.50 2.91 10.95
C ARG A 8 -9.34 2.55 10.03
N PRO A 9 -8.17 3.20 10.15
CA PRO A 9 -6.98 2.79 9.40
C PRO A 9 -6.72 1.29 9.56
N TRP A 10 -6.64 0.58 8.45
CA TRP A 10 -6.49 -0.88 8.44
C TRP A 10 -5.01 -1.23 8.48
N ARG A 11 -4.55 -1.69 9.65
CA ARG A 11 -3.19 -2.17 9.87
C ARG A 11 -3.23 -3.68 10.14
N VAL A 12 -2.34 -4.42 9.50
CA VAL A 12 -2.22 -5.88 9.67
C VAL A 12 -0.80 -6.22 10.10
N PRO A 13 -0.54 -6.38 11.42
CA PRO A 13 0.79 -6.70 11.93
C PRO A 13 1.38 -7.96 11.31
N ALA A 14 0.56 -8.99 11.05
CA ALA A 14 1.02 -10.23 10.44
C ALA A 14 1.67 -10.02 9.05
N ALA A 15 1.08 -9.15 8.22
CA ALA A 15 1.64 -8.80 6.92
C ALA A 15 2.94 -7.99 7.03
N GLU A 16 3.06 -7.16 8.08
CA GLU A 16 4.30 -6.41 8.38
C GLU A 16 5.41 -7.37 8.83
N THR A 17 5.13 -8.26 9.79
CA THR A 17 6.07 -9.27 10.31
C THR A 17 6.57 -10.18 9.20
N LEU A 18 5.70 -10.59 8.27
CA LEU A 18 6.06 -11.44 7.13
C LEU A 18 7.20 -10.86 6.28
N MET A 19 7.31 -9.54 6.19
CA MET A 19 8.33 -8.88 5.36
C MET A 19 9.64 -8.61 6.10
N VAL A 20 9.67 -8.67 7.44
CA VAL A 20 10.87 -8.38 8.23
C VAL A 20 11.97 -9.39 7.90
N GLY A 21 13.18 -8.90 7.62
CA GLY A 21 14.34 -9.72 7.31
C GLY A 21 14.34 -10.35 5.91
N HIS A 22 13.29 -10.15 5.10
CA HIS A 22 13.19 -10.70 3.76
C HIS A 22 13.62 -9.66 2.70
N LYS A 23 14.18 -10.16 1.59
CA LYS A 23 14.51 -9.30 0.44
C LYS A 23 13.21 -8.79 -0.22
N PRO A 24 13.06 -7.47 -0.43
CA PRO A 24 11.90 -6.93 -1.14
C PRO A 24 11.78 -7.51 -2.56
N GLY A 25 10.57 -7.93 -2.94
CA GLY A 25 10.33 -8.56 -4.24
C GLY A 25 8.85 -8.82 -4.53
N PRO A 26 8.50 -9.08 -5.81
CA PRO A 26 7.11 -9.20 -6.26
C PRO A 26 6.33 -10.30 -5.52
N ASP A 27 6.95 -11.46 -5.30
CA ASP A 27 6.32 -12.59 -4.60
C ASP A 27 6.03 -12.25 -3.14
N LEU A 28 6.98 -11.61 -2.46
CA LEU A 28 6.82 -11.15 -1.07
C LEU A 28 5.70 -10.11 -0.97
N PHE A 29 5.60 -9.18 -1.93
CA PHE A 29 4.56 -8.16 -1.93
C PHE A 29 3.17 -8.75 -2.21
N ALA A 30 3.08 -9.73 -3.12
CA ALA A 30 1.84 -10.44 -3.38
C ALA A 30 1.37 -11.21 -2.13
N GLN A 31 2.30 -11.87 -1.44
CA GLN A 31 2.01 -12.58 -0.20
C GLN A 31 1.57 -11.62 0.92
N ALA A 32 2.31 -10.53 1.13
CA ALA A 32 1.94 -9.52 2.12
C ALA A 32 0.57 -8.89 1.83
N ALA A 33 0.25 -8.62 0.56
CA ALA A 33 -1.05 -8.08 0.16
C ALA A 33 -2.19 -9.09 0.35
N ALA A 34 -1.95 -10.38 0.13
CA ALA A 34 -2.90 -11.45 0.41
C ALA A 34 -3.18 -11.56 1.92
N THR A 35 -2.12 -11.62 2.75
CA THR A 35 -2.24 -11.64 4.21
C THR A 35 -2.93 -10.38 4.75
N ALA A 36 -2.67 -9.21 4.16
CA ALA A 36 -3.29 -7.96 4.59
C ALA A 36 -4.82 -7.91 4.35
N LEU A 37 -5.33 -8.72 3.42
CA LEU A 37 -6.74 -8.78 3.04
C LEU A 37 -7.40 -10.11 3.43
N GLU A 38 -6.70 -10.94 4.19
CA GLU A 38 -7.24 -12.19 4.70
C GLU A 38 -8.49 -11.90 5.56
N GLY A 39 -9.59 -12.58 5.24
CA GLY A 39 -10.88 -12.36 5.90
C GLY A 39 -11.58 -11.04 5.54
N ALA A 40 -11.06 -10.24 4.61
CA ALA A 40 -11.76 -9.04 4.15
C ALA A 40 -13.10 -9.40 3.51
N ARG A 41 -14.15 -8.68 3.92
CA ARG A 41 -15.52 -8.86 3.40
C ARG A 41 -16.07 -7.55 2.88
N PRO A 42 -16.83 -7.56 1.77
CA PRO A 42 -17.54 -6.39 1.32
C PRO A 42 -18.59 -5.94 2.35
N SER A 43 -18.90 -4.65 2.31
CA SER A 43 -20.01 -4.03 3.01
C SER A 43 -20.82 -3.21 1.99
N GLY A 44 -21.91 -3.78 1.48
CA GLY A 44 -22.67 -3.23 0.36
C GLY A 44 -21.90 -3.27 -0.95
N ASP A 45 -22.02 -2.21 -1.76
CA ASP A 45 -21.50 -2.15 -3.15
C ASP A 45 -19.99 -1.90 -3.28
N ASN A 46 -19.21 -2.26 -2.27
CA ASN A 46 -17.78 -1.96 -2.19
C ASN A 46 -16.86 -3.18 -2.36
N ALA A 47 -17.36 -4.32 -2.88
CA ALA A 47 -16.56 -5.52 -3.12
C ALA A 47 -15.30 -5.27 -3.97
N HIS A 48 -15.38 -4.34 -4.92
CA HIS A 48 -14.25 -3.91 -5.73
C HIS A 48 -13.08 -3.35 -4.91
N LYS A 49 -13.34 -2.80 -3.70
CA LYS A 49 -12.29 -2.25 -2.83
C LYS A 49 -11.31 -3.31 -2.36
N ILE A 50 -11.71 -4.58 -2.25
CA ILE A 50 -10.81 -5.67 -1.85
C ILE A 50 -9.76 -5.87 -2.94
N GLU A 51 -10.18 -6.00 -4.20
CA GLU A 51 -9.28 -6.12 -5.35
C GLU A 51 -8.38 -4.89 -5.49
N LEU A 52 -8.98 -3.71 -5.41
CA LEU A 52 -8.26 -2.44 -5.51
C LEU A 52 -7.18 -2.33 -4.43
N SER A 53 -7.51 -2.69 -3.18
CA SER A 53 -6.57 -2.65 -2.06
C SER A 53 -5.37 -3.56 -2.29
N ARG A 54 -5.58 -4.76 -2.85
CA ARG A 54 -4.49 -5.69 -3.15
C ARG A 54 -3.53 -5.10 -4.17
N ARG A 55 -4.07 -4.54 -5.26
CA ARG A 55 -3.28 -3.91 -6.32
C ARG A 55 -2.51 -2.70 -5.80
N ILE A 56 -3.17 -1.86 -4.99
CA ILE A 56 -2.54 -0.68 -4.39
C ILE A 56 -1.43 -1.09 -3.43
N ALA A 57 -1.63 -2.12 -2.60
CA ALA A 57 -0.60 -2.62 -1.68
C ALA A 57 0.65 -3.08 -2.45
N ILE A 58 0.48 -3.92 -3.47
CA ILE A 58 1.59 -4.38 -4.32
C ILE A 58 2.29 -3.19 -5.00
N ARG A 59 1.51 -2.26 -5.57
CA ARG A 59 2.05 -1.08 -6.25
C ARG A 59 2.86 -0.20 -5.30
N ALA A 60 2.34 0.07 -4.11
CA ALA A 60 2.99 0.91 -3.10
C ALA A 60 4.29 0.28 -2.61
N LEU A 61 4.30 -1.02 -2.32
CA LEU A 61 5.50 -1.76 -1.92
C LEU A 61 6.55 -1.78 -3.03
N THR A 62 6.13 -1.98 -4.28
CA THR A 62 7.01 -1.95 -5.46
C THR A 62 7.68 -0.57 -5.61
N LEU A 63 6.91 0.51 -5.47
CA LEU A 63 7.44 1.87 -5.53
C LEU A 63 8.42 2.14 -4.37
N ALA A 64 8.06 1.75 -3.15
CA ALA A 64 8.92 1.93 -1.99
C ALA A 64 10.26 1.19 -2.13
N ALA A 65 10.24 -0.03 -2.68
CA ALA A 65 11.46 -0.80 -2.98
C ALA A 65 12.31 -0.17 -4.10
N GLY A 66 11.69 0.59 -5.01
CA GLY A 66 12.38 1.38 -6.03
C GLY A 66 13.08 2.63 -5.49
N GLY A 67 12.88 2.96 -4.21
CA GLY A 67 13.45 4.15 -3.57
C GLY A 67 12.69 5.45 -3.86
N THR A 68 13.23 6.56 -3.39
CA THR A 68 12.64 7.89 -3.58
C THR A 68 12.78 8.30 -5.05
N PRO A 69 11.67 8.60 -5.76
CA PRO A 69 11.75 9.07 -7.14
C PRO A 69 12.40 10.47 -7.21
N ALA A 70 13.12 10.75 -8.29
CA ALA A 70 13.83 12.03 -8.49
C ALA A 70 12.90 13.26 -8.47
N ARG A 71 11.63 13.08 -8.82
CA ARG A 71 10.58 14.09 -8.71
C ARG A 71 9.39 13.49 -7.98
N LEU A 72 9.02 14.08 -6.84
CA LEU A 72 7.78 13.79 -6.14
C LEU A 72 6.74 14.86 -6.53
N PRO A 73 5.49 14.48 -6.86
CA PRO A 73 4.43 15.45 -7.05
C PRO A 73 4.21 16.24 -5.76
N ALA A 74 3.78 17.50 -5.88
CA ALA A 74 3.38 18.31 -4.74
C ALA A 74 2.13 17.69 -4.09
N LEU A 75 2.34 16.87 -3.06
CA LEU A 75 1.27 16.31 -2.24
C LEU A 75 1.01 17.25 -1.05
N PRO A 76 -0.27 17.45 -0.65
CA PRO A 76 -0.57 18.25 0.53
C PRO A 76 0.16 17.66 1.75
N ALA A 77 0.89 18.52 2.47
CA ALA A 77 1.76 18.20 3.61
C ALA A 77 3.07 17.42 3.31
N CYS A 78 3.45 17.17 2.05
CA CYS A 78 4.77 16.63 1.72
C CYS A 78 5.83 17.75 1.63
N SER A 79 6.83 17.73 2.52
CA SER A 79 7.98 18.65 2.49
C SER A 79 8.99 18.37 1.38
N LEU A 80 8.85 17.23 0.68
CA LEU A 80 9.76 16.76 -0.37
C LEU A 80 9.26 17.03 -1.81
N GLY A 81 8.09 17.67 -1.95
CA GLY A 81 7.53 17.99 -3.27
C GLY A 81 8.29 19.13 -3.94
N VAL A 82 8.63 18.96 -5.22
CA VAL A 82 9.05 20.09 -6.08
C VAL A 82 7.79 20.65 -6.73
N PRO A 83 7.55 21.98 -6.74
CA PRO A 83 6.40 22.57 -7.43
C PRO A 83 6.39 22.16 -8.91
N ALA A 84 5.19 22.09 -9.50
CA ALA A 84 4.97 21.54 -10.84
C ALA A 84 5.54 22.42 -11.97
N ASP A 85 6.11 23.57 -11.61
CA ASP A 85 6.36 24.73 -12.46
C ASP A 85 7.74 25.38 -12.21
N ALA A 86 8.73 24.57 -11.76
CA ALA A 86 10.15 24.92 -11.73
C ALA A 86 10.95 24.23 -12.85
#